data_AF-A0A7C1AND8-F1
#
_entry.id   AF-A0A7C1AND8-F1
#
_cell.length_a   1.000
_cell.length_b   1.000
_cell.length_c   1.000
_cell.angle_alpha   90.00
_cell.angle_beta   90.00
_cell.angle_gamma   90.00
#
_symmetry.space_group_name_H-M   'P 1'
#
loop_
_entity.id
_entity.type
_entity.pdbx_description
1 polymer ?
#
loop_
_entity_poly.entity_id
_entity_poly.type
_entity_poly.pdbx_seq_one_letter_code
_entity_poly.pdbx_strand_id
1 'polypeptide(L)'
;MIPLHWIRNLLSAGKPEGPVILPMEEQIKAWHTAAQNMTWNIKKDEFNRIEAPPLLTESDLEQGFTGVSLFFGFGDDGTGHADSVLSGKMAWDYACKRKKGRVWQSPYINFDKPDAFRLRSGAPHRHKGFYFAKIQTGDRFQTITVSRVRRFFKSVTGCGPEGFQFLCITHPHFTELMSERKTPFMALADYDVAPYGFNDFFDVPQLFSSNRILGLGIGNVDQNYPGFGIPTLRL
;
A
#
# COMPACT_ATOMS: atom_id res chain seq x y z
N MET A 1 10.58 -42.73 -9.59
CA MET A 1 10.37 -42.03 -10.88
C MET A 1 8.94 -41.55 -10.94
N ILE A 2 8.71 -40.26 -10.69
CA ILE A 2 7.36 -39.67 -10.72
C ILE A 2 7.09 -39.18 -12.16
N PRO A 3 5.91 -39.42 -12.76
CA PRO A 3 5.70 -39.20 -14.18
C PRO A 3 5.69 -37.71 -14.55
N LEU A 4 6.51 -37.34 -15.55
CA LEU A 4 6.67 -35.98 -16.10
C LEU A 4 5.38 -35.32 -16.64
N HIS A 5 4.26 -36.03 -16.70
CA HIS A 5 2.99 -35.50 -17.19
C HIS A 5 2.41 -34.42 -16.26
N TRP A 6 2.59 -34.52 -14.94
CA TRP A 6 2.01 -33.57 -13.99
C TRP A 6 2.64 -32.17 -14.04
N ILE A 7 3.85 -32.05 -14.59
CA ILE A 7 4.55 -30.75 -14.71
C ILE A 7 4.07 -29.97 -15.95
N ARG A 8 3.43 -30.64 -16.92
CA ARG A 8 3.07 -30.02 -18.21
C ARG A 8 1.73 -29.27 -18.18
N ASN A 9 0.87 -29.52 -17.20
CA ASN A 9 -0.40 -28.79 -17.02
C ASN A 9 -0.26 -27.51 -16.17
N LEU A 10 0.94 -27.19 -15.70
CA LEU A 10 1.26 -25.91 -15.02
C LEU A 10 1.75 -24.82 -15.98
N LEU A 11 1.90 -25.12 -17.27
CA LEU A 11 2.49 -24.22 -18.27
C LEU A 11 1.57 -23.92 -19.47
N SER A 12 0.27 -24.12 -19.30
CA SER A 12 -0.77 -23.66 -20.24
C SER A 12 -1.98 -23.13 -19.47
N ALA A 13 -1.79 -22.05 -18.72
CA ALA A 13 -2.87 -21.18 -18.28
C ALA A 13 -2.60 -19.81 -18.90
N GLY A 14 -3.65 -19.18 -19.43
CA GLY A 14 -3.58 -17.95 -20.20
C GLY A 14 -2.84 -16.81 -19.48
N LYS A 15 -2.59 -15.73 -20.22
CA LYS A 15 -2.15 -14.45 -19.63
C LYS A 15 -2.93 -14.19 -18.33
N PRO A 16 -2.27 -13.79 -17.23
CA PRO A 16 -2.98 -13.50 -15.99
C PRO A 16 -4.08 -12.47 -16.26
N GLU A 17 -5.31 -12.82 -15.90
CA GLU A 17 -6.45 -11.92 -15.84
C GLU A 17 -6.19 -10.91 -14.71
N GLY A 18 -5.58 -9.78 -15.07
CA GLY A 18 -5.43 -8.61 -14.18
C GLY A 18 -4.63 -8.82 -12.88
N PRO A 19 -4.45 -7.74 -12.09
CA PRO A 19 -3.88 -7.81 -10.76
C PRO A 19 -4.89 -8.42 -9.77
N VAL A 20 -4.62 -9.63 -9.29
CA VAL A 20 -5.50 -10.35 -8.33
C VAL A 20 -5.15 -9.95 -6.90
N ILE A 21 -6.17 -9.55 -6.13
CA ILE A 21 -6.10 -9.36 -4.69
C ILE A 21 -6.08 -10.75 -4.02
N LEU A 22 -5.13 -10.99 -3.11
CA LEU A 22 -4.94 -12.29 -2.49
C LEU A 22 -6.14 -12.64 -1.59
N PRO A 23 -6.49 -13.93 -1.48
CA PRO A 23 -7.48 -14.41 -0.53
C PRO A 23 -7.14 -14.02 0.91
N MET A 24 -8.16 -13.93 1.76
CA MET A 24 -8.02 -13.42 3.13
C MET A 24 -7.03 -14.23 3.96
N GLU A 25 -7.07 -15.55 3.83
CA GLU A 25 -6.20 -16.48 4.56
C GLU A 25 -4.72 -16.22 4.23
N GLU A 26 -4.40 -15.92 2.97
CA GLU A 26 -3.04 -15.59 2.55
C GLU A 26 -2.62 -14.20 3.06
N GLN A 27 -3.54 -13.23 3.11
CA GLN A 27 -3.25 -11.92 3.71
C GLN A 27 -2.95 -12.04 5.22
N ILE A 28 -3.75 -12.81 5.96
CA ILE A 28 -3.55 -13.09 7.40
C ILE A 28 -2.22 -13.81 7.63
N LYS A 29 -1.92 -14.83 6.82
CA LYS A 29 -0.65 -15.56 6.88
C LYS A 29 0.55 -14.66 6.58
N ALA A 30 0.42 -13.74 5.62
CA ALA A 30 1.46 -12.75 5.32
C ALA A 30 1.71 -11.83 6.52
N TRP A 31 0.65 -11.37 7.20
CA TRP A 31 0.75 -10.59 8.42
C TRP A 31 1.40 -11.35 9.57
N HIS A 32 1.03 -12.62 9.80
CA HIS A 32 1.70 -13.48 10.78
C HIS A 32 3.21 -13.59 10.50
N THR A 33 3.55 -13.84 9.24
CA THR A 33 4.94 -13.98 8.81
C THR A 33 5.72 -12.67 9.02
N ALA A 34 5.14 -11.53 8.66
CA ALA A 34 5.77 -10.22 8.86
C ALA A 34 5.96 -9.90 10.35
N ALA A 35 4.92 -10.12 11.16
CA ALA A 35 4.95 -9.86 12.60
C ALA A 35 6.01 -10.71 13.33
N GLN A 36 6.14 -11.99 12.96
CA GLN A 36 7.18 -12.87 13.49
C GLN A 36 8.58 -12.43 13.07
N ASN A 37 8.78 -12.17 11.77
CA ASN A 37 10.07 -11.77 11.22
C ASN A 37 10.59 -10.45 11.80
N MET A 38 9.68 -9.53 12.14
CA MET A 38 10.05 -8.21 12.64
C MET A 38 9.86 -8.06 14.15
N THR A 39 9.34 -9.10 14.82
CA THR A 39 9.11 -9.09 16.27
C THR A 39 8.18 -7.94 16.70
N TRP A 40 7.15 -7.65 15.91
CA TRP A 40 6.23 -6.53 16.13
C TRP A 40 5.29 -6.68 17.33
N ASN A 41 5.38 -7.78 18.08
CA ASN A 41 4.55 -8.07 19.25
C ASN A 41 3.03 -7.93 19.01
N ILE A 42 2.56 -8.14 17.77
CA ILE A 42 1.13 -8.26 17.46
C ILE A 42 0.63 -9.51 18.19
N LYS A 43 -0.23 -9.31 19.19
CA LYS A 43 -0.72 -10.40 20.05
C LYS A 43 -1.54 -11.38 19.21
N LYS A 44 -1.46 -12.67 19.56
CA LYS A 44 -2.29 -13.71 18.90
C LYS A 44 -3.79 -13.36 18.96
N ASP A 45 -4.24 -12.75 20.04
CA ASP A 45 -5.63 -12.33 20.21
C ASP A 45 -6.07 -11.24 19.22
N GLU A 46 -5.16 -10.42 18.70
CA GLU A 46 -5.49 -9.45 17.63
C GLU A 46 -5.87 -10.18 16.34
N PHE A 47 -5.17 -11.27 16.00
CA PHE A 47 -5.51 -12.08 14.83
C PHE A 47 -6.84 -12.82 15.00
N ASN A 48 -7.16 -13.24 16.22
CA ASN A 48 -8.44 -13.89 16.53
C ASN A 48 -9.63 -12.92 16.47
N ARG A 49 -9.38 -11.61 16.52
CA ARG A 49 -10.40 -10.55 16.44
C ARG A 49 -10.63 -10.03 15.03
N ILE A 50 -9.91 -10.54 14.02
CA ILE A 50 -10.13 -10.17 12.63
C ILE A 50 -11.53 -10.64 12.23
N GLU A 51 -12.41 -9.69 11.93
CA GLU A 51 -13.77 -9.95 11.50
C GLU A 51 -13.81 -10.44 10.04
N ALA A 52 -15.02 -10.78 9.56
CA ALA A 52 -15.20 -11.09 8.16
C ALA A 52 -14.93 -9.84 7.30
N PRO A 53 -14.24 -9.97 6.14
CA PRO A 53 -14.04 -8.84 5.25
C PRO A 53 -15.36 -8.30 4.71
N PRO A 54 -15.49 -6.97 4.51
CA PRO A 54 -16.64 -6.40 3.84
C PRO A 54 -16.74 -6.95 2.40
N LEU A 55 -17.94 -7.07 1.87
CA LEU A 55 -18.15 -7.44 0.47
C LEU A 55 -18.02 -6.22 -0.44
N LEU A 56 -17.53 -6.44 -1.66
CA LEU A 56 -17.68 -5.48 -2.74
C LEU A 56 -19.12 -5.53 -3.26
N THR A 57 -19.76 -4.36 -3.33
CA THR A 57 -21.05 -4.15 -3.98
C THR A 57 -20.84 -3.88 -5.47
N GLU A 58 -21.89 -4.00 -6.27
CA GLU A 58 -21.84 -3.61 -7.69
C GLU A 58 -21.37 -2.16 -7.87
N SER A 59 -21.83 -1.25 -7.01
CA SER A 59 -21.39 0.14 -7.03
C SER A 59 -19.90 0.32 -6.70
N ASP A 60 -19.32 -0.52 -5.85
CA ASP A 60 -17.86 -0.51 -5.61
C ASP A 60 -17.11 -0.89 -6.90
N LEU A 61 -17.57 -1.92 -7.60
CA LEU A 61 -16.97 -2.39 -8.85
C LEU A 61 -17.07 -1.34 -9.97
N GLU A 62 -18.24 -0.70 -10.12
CA GLU A 62 -18.44 0.42 -11.05
C GLU A 62 -17.55 1.62 -10.74
N GLN A 63 -17.26 1.83 -9.46
CA GLN A 63 -16.33 2.85 -9.00
C GLN A 63 -14.85 2.41 -9.12
N GLY A 64 -14.57 1.19 -9.58
CA GLY A 64 -13.23 0.71 -9.85
C GLY A 64 -12.51 0.08 -8.65
N PHE A 65 -13.21 -0.18 -7.54
CA PHE A 65 -12.63 -0.97 -6.45
C PHE A 65 -12.50 -2.42 -6.89
N THR A 66 -11.30 -3.00 -6.70
CA THR A 66 -10.94 -4.32 -7.26
C THR A 66 -10.80 -5.41 -6.21
N GLY A 67 -10.81 -5.05 -4.93
CA GLY A 67 -10.79 -6.04 -3.84
C GLY A 67 -10.81 -5.40 -2.47
N VAL A 68 -10.57 -6.24 -1.47
CA VAL A 68 -10.48 -5.87 -0.06
C VAL A 68 -9.14 -6.34 0.48
N SER A 69 -8.44 -5.46 1.18
CA SER A 69 -7.17 -5.80 1.82
C SER A 69 -7.18 -5.54 3.31
N LEU A 70 -6.49 -6.41 4.04
CA LEU A 70 -6.27 -6.35 5.47
C LEU A 70 -5.03 -5.51 5.78
N PHE A 71 -5.20 -4.53 6.65
CA PHE A 71 -4.16 -3.62 7.11
C PHE A 71 -4.02 -3.67 8.63
N PHE A 72 -2.93 -3.12 9.16
CA PHE A 72 -2.71 -3.01 10.60
C PHE A 72 -2.23 -1.61 10.98
N GLY A 73 -2.93 -0.96 11.91
CA GLY A 73 -2.55 0.32 12.47
C GLY A 73 -1.66 0.17 13.70
N PHE A 74 -0.40 0.60 13.58
CA PHE A 74 0.59 0.63 14.64
C PHE A 74 0.55 1.94 15.43
N GLY A 75 0.98 1.88 16.69
CA GLY A 75 1.17 3.06 17.54
C GLY A 75 -0.13 3.74 17.95
N ASP A 76 0.01 4.97 18.43
CA ASP A 76 -1.09 5.85 18.80
C ASP A 76 -0.73 7.27 18.36
N ASP A 77 -1.63 7.95 17.65
CA ASP A 77 -1.43 9.35 17.21
C ASP A 77 -1.71 10.39 18.31
N GLY A 78 -2.01 9.94 19.53
CA GLY A 78 -2.37 10.78 20.68
C GLY A 78 -3.87 11.04 20.77
N THR A 79 -4.66 10.59 19.80
CA THR A 79 -6.12 10.74 19.76
C THR A 79 -6.86 9.40 19.82
N GLY A 80 -6.14 8.31 20.10
CA GLY A 80 -6.69 6.95 20.15
C GLY A 80 -6.75 6.25 18.79
N HIS A 81 -6.18 6.85 17.74
CA HIS A 81 -6.05 6.26 16.42
C HIS A 81 -4.61 5.81 16.16
N ALA A 82 -4.38 5.07 15.07
CA ALA A 82 -3.05 4.59 14.74
C ALA A 82 -2.14 5.73 14.27
N ASP A 83 -0.87 5.67 14.67
CA ASP A 83 0.17 6.49 14.07
C ASP A 83 0.41 6.00 12.63
N SER A 84 -0.09 6.79 11.68
CA SER A 84 -0.03 6.43 10.27
C SER A 84 1.41 6.39 9.76
N VAL A 85 2.25 7.35 10.16
CA VAL A 85 3.65 7.42 9.72
C VAL A 85 4.43 6.22 10.23
N LEU A 86 4.26 5.86 11.52
CA LEU A 86 4.82 4.63 12.08
C LEU A 86 4.30 3.40 11.34
N SER A 87 3.00 3.32 11.05
CA SER A 87 2.41 2.18 10.34
C SER A 87 3.00 1.98 8.94
N GLY A 88 3.31 3.07 8.23
CA GLY A 88 4.04 3.03 6.95
C GLY A 88 5.50 2.62 7.12
N LYS A 89 6.19 3.21 8.10
CA LYS A 89 7.58 2.89 8.45
C LYS A 89 7.78 1.41 8.72
N MET A 90 6.91 0.80 9.52
CA MET A 90 6.99 -0.62 9.88
C MET A 90 6.95 -1.51 8.62
N ALA A 91 5.99 -1.25 7.72
CA ALA A 91 5.89 -1.99 6.46
C ALA A 91 7.12 -1.80 5.56
N TRP A 92 7.65 -0.58 5.50
CA TRP A 92 8.84 -0.29 4.71
C TRP A 92 10.11 -0.93 5.28
N ASP A 93 10.31 -0.90 6.60
CA ASP A 93 11.42 -1.56 7.29
C ASP A 93 11.38 -3.08 7.03
N TYR A 94 10.19 -3.68 7.03
CA TYR A 94 10.01 -5.08 6.66
C TYR A 94 10.43 -5.36 5.21
N ALA A 95 10.06 -4.50 4.26
CA ALA A 95 10.51 -4.62 2.88
C ALA A 95 12.03 -4.53 2.75
N CYS A 96 12.66 -3.57 3.42
CA CYS A 96 14.12 -3.42 3.45
C CYS A 96 14.81 -4.69 3.95
N LYS A 97 14.31 -5.28 5.05
CA LYS A 97 14.82 -6.55 5.59
C LYS A 97 14.64 -7.72 4.62
N ARG A 98 13.44 -7.87 4.03
CA ARG A 98 13.08 -9.00 3.17
C ARG A 98 13.80 -8.98 1.82
N LYS A 99 13.94 -7.79 1.22
CA LYS A 99 14.46 -7.62 -0.15
C LYS A 99 16.00 -7.50 -0.21
N LYS A 100 16.71 -7.53 0.93
CA LYS A 100 18.18 -7.63 1.05
C LYS A 100 18.95 -6.69 0.10
N GLY A 101 18.63 -5.40 0.14
CA GLY A 101 19.28 -4.38 -0.71
C GLY A 101 18.65 -4.17 -2.08
N ARG A 102 17.59 -4.90 -2.44
CA ARG A 102 16.75 -4.60 -3.62
C ARG A 102 15.65 -3.57 -3.30
N VAL A 103 16.05 -2.54 -2.57
CA VAL A 103 15.19 -1.42 -2.17
C VAL A 103 15.98 -0.13 -2.38
N TRP A 104 15.33 0.89 -2.90
CA TRP A 104 15.84 2.25 -2.99
C TRP A 104 14.88 3.20 -2.29
N GLN A 105 15.41 4.13 -1.51
CA GLN A 105 14.64 5.15 -0.82
C GLN A 105 15.26 6.52 -1.10
N SER A 106 14.41 7.47 -1.45
CA SER A 106 14.77 8.88 -1.58
C SER A 106 15.25 9.42 -0.22
N PRO A 107 16.34 10.20 -0.17
CA PRO A 107 16.82 10.83 1.06
C PRO A 107 15.82 11.84 1.65
N TYR A 108 14.85 12.28 0.85
CA TYR A 108 13.81 13.23 1.25
C TYR A 108 12.64 12.59 2.01
N ILE A 109 12.59 11.25 2.10
CA ILE A 109 11.61 10.56 2.93
C ILE A 109 12.29 10.10 4.21
N ASN A 110 11.87 10.68 5.32
CA ASN A 110 12.30 10.29 6.65
C ASN A 110 11.07 10.15 7.56
N PHE A 111 10.73 8.90 7.89
CA PHE A 111 9.58 8.57 8.74
C PHE A 111 9.74 9.09 10.19
N ASP A 112 10.97 9.37 10.63
CA ASP A 112 11.26 9.83 11.99
C ASP A 112 11.30 11.36 12.12
N LYS A 113 10.97 12.09 11.04
CA LYS A 113 10.95 13.56 10.99
C LYS A 113 9.54 14.09 10.68
N PRO A 114 8.72 14.40 11.71
CA PRO A 114 7.33 14.81 11.53
C PRO A 114 7.18 16.18 10.81
N ASP A 115 8.22 17.01 10.82
CA ASP A 115 8.29 18.26 10.07
C ASP A 115 8.62 18.08 8.57
N ALA A 116 8.95 16.85 8.16
CA ALA A 116 9.28 16.47 6.79
C ALA A 116 8.35 15.41 6.19
N PHE A 117 7.70 14.58 7.00
CA PHE A 117 6.80 13.52 6.54
C PHE A 117 5.63 13.35 7.50
N ARG A 118 4.40 13.45 6.99
CA ARG A 118 3.20 13.33 7.81
C ARG A 118 2.00 12.83 7.02
N LEU A 119 0.99 12.34 7.72
CA LEU A 119 -0.35 12.25 7.15
C LEU A 119 -0.84 13.66 6.79
N ARG A 120 -1.39 13.83 5.58
CA ARG A 120 -1.85 15.15 5.12
C ARG A 120 -2.95 15.70 6.01
N SER A 121 -3.07 17.03 6.03
CA SER A 121 -4.22 17.66 6.67
C SER A 121 -5.54 17.20 6.03
N GLY A 122 -6.52 16.86 6.85
CA GLY A 122 -7.84 16.38 6.42
C GLY A 122 -7.86 14.98 5.81
N ALA A 123 -6.80 14.17 5.97
CA ALA A 123 -6.93 12.73 5.77
C ALA A 123 -7.62 12.10 7.00
N PRO A 124 -8.43 11.05 6.81
CA PRO A 124 -9.08 10.38 7.92
C PRO A 124 -8.04 9.66 8.80
N HIS A 125 -8.29 9.61 10.10
CA HIS A 125 -7.50 8.80 11.01
C HIS A 125 -7.59 7.31 10.63
N ARG A 126 -6.56 6.53 11.00
CA ARG A 126 -6.51 5.08 10.74
C ARG A 126 -6.86 4.29 11.99
N HIS A 127 -7.56 3.18 11.81
CA HIS A 127 -7.90 2.28 12.91
C HIS A 127 -6.65 1.67 13.52
N LYS A 128 -6.62 1.56 14.86
CA LYS A 128 -5.61 0.76 15.57
C LYS A 128 -5.93 -0.72 15.43
N GLY A 129 -4.89 -1.54 15.33
CA GLY A 129 -5.06 -2.98 15.13
C GLY A 129 -5.45 -3.32 13.69
N PHE A 130 -6.03 -4.50 13.49
CA PHE A 130 -6.45 -4.95 12.17
C PHE A 130 -7.69 -4.20 11.67
N TYR A 131 -7.66 -3.80 10.40
CA TYR A 131 -8.82 -3.21 9.71
C TYR A 131 -8.83 -3.56 8.23
N PHE A 132 -10.02 -3.54 7.62
CA PHE A 132 -10.19 -3.74 6.20
C PHE A 132 -10.31 -2.41 5.47
N ALA A 133 -9.90 -2.41 4.20
CA ALA A 133 -10.33 -1.38 3.28
C ALA A 133 -10.60 -1.99 1.90
N LYS A 134 -11.61 -1.46 1.21
CA LYS A 134 -11.80 -1.69 -0.22
C LYS A 134 -10.75 -0.88 -0.96
N ILE A 135 -10.07 -1.51 -1.92
CA ILE A 135 -8.91 -0.92 -2.59
C ILE A 135 -9.16 -0.71 -4.08
N GLN A 136 -8.64 0.40 -4.58
CA GLN A 136 -8.48 0.69 -6.00
C GLN A 136 -7.00 0.96 -6.26
N THR A 137 -6.39 0.21 -7.19
CA THR A 137 -4.93 0.13 -7.39
C THR A 137 -4.30 1.32 -8.13
N GLY A 138 -5.10 2.33 -8.47
CA GLY A 138 -4.64 3.60 -9.05
C GLY A 138 -4.84 3.74 -10.55
N ASP A 139 -5.26 2.67 -11.25
CA ASP A 139 -5.47 2.65 -12.70
C ASP A 139 -6.38 3.77 -13.20
N ARG A 140 -7.45 4.07 -12.45
CA ARG A 140 -8.43 5.12 -12.76
C ARG A 140 -7.85 6.54 -12.72
N PHE A 141 -6.77 6.77 -11.98
CA PHE A 141 -6.25 8.10 -11.67
C PHE A 141 -4.81 8.32 -12.17
N GLN A 142 -4.46 7.78 -13.34
CA GLN A 142 -3.11 7.92 -13.93
C GLN A 142 -2.85 9.26 -14.65
N THR A 143 -3.90 9.97 -15.06
CA THR A 143 -3.78 11.19 -15.88
C THR A 143 -4.10 12.47 -15.10
N ILE A 144 -4.15 12.37 -13.77
CA ILE A 144 -4.63 13.42 -12.88
C ILE A 144 -3.64 13.63 -11.74
N THR A 145 -3.51 14.89 -11.28
CA THR A 145 -2.63 15.26 -10.17
C THR A 145 -3.22 14.84 -8.83
N VAL A 146 -2.36 14.62 -7.83
CA VAL A 146 -2.79 14.29 -6.46
C VAL A 146 -3.67 15.40 -5.88
N SER A 147 -3.29 16.66 -6.08
CA SER A 147 -4.06 17.82 -5.63
C SER A 147 -5.48 17.85 -6.20
N ARG A 148 -5.67 17.41 -7.45
CA ARG A 148 -6.99 17.33 -8.07
C ARG A 148 -7.76 16.11 -7.63
N VAL A 149 -7.12 14.95 -7.45
CA VAL A 149 -7.78 13.74 -6.92
C VAL A 149 -8.30 13.96 -5.51
N ARG A 150 -7.52 14.62 -4.64
CA ARG A 150 -7.91 14.94 -3.26
C ARG A 150 -9.24 15.71 -3.18
N ARG A 151 -9.59 16.51 -4.20
CA ARG A 151 -10.87 17.25 -4.24
C ARG A 151 -12.09 16.34 -4.41
N PHE A 152 -11.90 15.09 -4.84
CA PHE A 152 -12.95 14.08 -4.97
C PHE A 152 -13.09 13.20 -3.73
N PHE A 153 -12.22 13.37 -2.73
CA PHE A 153 -12.29 12.61 -1.48
C PHE A 153 -13.49 13.09 -0.65
N LYS A 154 -14.62 12.40 -0.83
CA LYS A 154 -15.83 12.55 0.00
C LYS A 154 -16.08 11.27 0.78
N SER A 155 -16.39 10.19 0.06
CA SER A 155 -16.62 8.83 0.59
C SER A 155 -15.46 7.87 0.35
N VAL A 156 -14.31 8.41 -0.09
CA VAL A 156 -13.08 7.69 -0.40
C VAL A 156 -11.90 8.54 0.06
N THR A 157 -10.77 7.89 0.33
CA THR A 157 -9.52 8.58 0.71
C THR A 157 -8.34 8.02 -0.08
N GLY A 158 -7.19 8.68 -0.04
CA GLY A 158 -5.97 8.17 -0.66
C GLY A 158 -5.34 7.04 0.16
N CYS A 159 -4.48 6.24 -0.45
CA CYS A 159 -3.61 5.37 0.35
C CYS A 159 -2.62 6.20 1.17
N GLY A 160 -2.48 5.83 2.45
CA GLY A 160 -1.40 6.25 3.34
C GLY A 160 -0.54 5.03 3.67
N PRO A 161 -0.49 4.57 4.95
CA PRO A 161 0.29 3.39 5.32
C PRO A 161 -0.12 2.13 4.54
N GLU A 162 -1.37 2.09 4.07
CA GLU A 162 -1.92 0.98 3.29
C GLU A 162 -1.12 0.72 2.01
N GLY A 163 -0.64 1.76 1.32
CA GLY A 163 0.16 1.57 0.11
C GLY A 163 1.46 0.79 0.38
N PHE A 164 2.11 1.10 1.50
CA PHE A 164 3.30 0.38 1.95
C PHE A 164 2.95 -1.05 2.36
N GLN A 165 1.94 -1.24 3.21
CA GLN A 165 1.51 -2.56 3.69
C GLN A 165 1.05 -3.47 2.54
N PHE A 166 0.36 -2.91 1.56
CA PHE A 166 -0.09 -3.61 0.37
C PHE A 166 1.10 -4.16 -0.42
N LEU A 167 2.09 -3.34 -0.79
CA LEU A 167 3.23 -3.81 -1.58
C LEU A 167 4.26 -4.62 -0.79
N CYS A 168 4.35 -4.42 0.53
CA CYS A 168 5.43 -4.99 1.34
C CYS A 168 5.01 -6.25 2.09
N ILE A 169 3.72 -6.36 2.44
CA ILE A 169 3.19 -7.40 3.33
C ILE A 169 2.19 -8.28 2.58
N THR A 170 1.01 -7.74 2.23
CA THR A 170 -0.11 -8.57 1.77
C THR A 170 -0.05 -8.92 0.29
N HIS A 171 0.41 -8.01 -0.57
CA HIS A 171 0.40 -8.18 -2.03
C HIS A 171 1.77 -7.91 -2.68
N PRO A 172 2.85 -8.57 -2.21
CA PRO A 172 4.20 -8.31 -2.72
C PRO A 172 4.39 -8.64 -4.21
N HIS A 173 3.53 -9.47 -4.81
CA HIS A 173 3.52 -9.75 -6.25
C HIS A 173 3.22 -8.50 -7.09
N PHE A 174 2.54 -7.49 -6.54
CA PHE A 174 2.36 -6.21 -7.25
C PHE A 174 3.68 -5.51 -7.56
N THR A 175 4.73 -5.74 -6.76
CA THR A 175 6.06 -5.21 -7.08
C THR A 175 6.63 -5.80 -8.38
N GLU A 176 6.25 -7.03 -8.73
CA GLU A 176 6.63 -7.67 -10.00
C GLU A 176 5.75 -7.15 -11.15
N LEU A 177 4.44 -7.04 -10.93
CA LEU A 177 3.52 -6.44 -11.91
C LEU A 177 3.90 -5.01 -12.28
N MET A 178 4.34 -4.20 -11.31
CA MET A 178 4.88 -2.85 -11.53
C MET A 178 6.16 -2.87 -12.38
N SER A 179 7.10 -3.76 -12.07
CA SER A 179 8.33 -3.93 -12.88
C SER A 179 8.04 -4.35 -14.32
N GLU A 180 6.98 -5.13 -14.53
CA GLU A 180 6.49 -5.57 -15.84
C GLU A 180 5.55 -4.56 -16.51
N ARG A 181 5.30 -3.40 -15.88
CA ARG A 181 4.38 -2.36 -16.35
C ARG A 181 2.94 -2.86 -16.59
N LYS A 182 2.51 -3.87 -15.83
CA LYS A 182 1.15 -4.43 -15.87
C LYS A 182 0.19 -3.70 -14.94
N THR A 183 0.71 -2.93 -13.99
CA THR A 183 -0.05 -2.06 -13.08
C THR A 183 0.75 -0.78 -12.88
N PRO A 184 0.10 0.39 -12.69
CA PRO A 184 0.81 1.63 -12.47
C PRO A 184 1.62 1.61 -11.18
N PHE A 185 2.60 2.50 -11.09
CA PHE A 185 3.21 2.89 -9.83
C PHE A 185 2.19 3.66 -8.97
N MET A 186 2.47 3.86 -7.69
CA MET A 186 1.50 4.41 -6.74
C MET A 186 1.98 5.73 -6.14
N ALA A 187 1.20 6.79 -6.29
CA ALA A 187 1.36 8.04 -5.55
C ALA A 187 0.42 8.06 -4.33
N LEU A 188 0.99 8.09 -3.11
CA LEU A 188 0.25 7.93 -1.86
C LEU A 188 -0.40 9.25 -1.43
N ALA A 189 -1.62 9.48 -1.91
CA ALA A 189 -2.31 10.75 -1.78
C ALA A 189 -2.70 11.16 -0.36
N ASP A 190 -2.59 10.30 0.66
CA ASP A 190 -2.89 10.66 2.05
C ASP A 190 -1.66 11.06 2.88
N TYR A 191 -0.45 10.99 2.32
CA TYR A 191 0.74 11.58 2.93
C TYR A 191 1.10 12.91 2.30
N ASP A 192 1.79 13.75 3.06
CA ASP A 192 2.51 14.90 2.57
C ASP A 192 4.00 14.79 2.95
N VAL A 193 4.87 15.25 2.06
CA VAL A 193 6.31 15.34 2.24
C VAL A 193 6.75 16.78 2.05
N ALA A 194 7.61 17.27 2.94
CA ALA A 194 8.34 18.53 2.80
C ALA A 194 9.82 18.22 2.52
N PRO A 195 10.24 18.14 1.24
CA PRO A 195 11.56 17.62 0.87
C PRO A 195 12.73 18.39 1.48
N TYR A 196 12.55 19.70 1.68
CA TYR A 196 13.56 20.59 2.25
C TYR A 196 13.35 20.87 3.75
N GLY A 197 12.35 20.23 4.38
CA GLY A 197 11.92 20.50 5.76
C GLY A 197 11.08 21.78 5.89
N PHE A 198 10.93 22.27 7.13
CA PHE A 198 10.28 23.55 7.46
C PHE A 198 8.78 23.65 7.15
N ASN A 199 8.06 22.52 7.15
CA ASN A 199 6.62 22.45 6.90
C ASN A 199 6.15 22.90 5.50
N ASP A 200 7.04 22.95 4.51
CA ASP A 200 6.67 23.23 3.12
C ASP A 200 6.23 21.95 2.38
N PHE A 201 5.00 21.54 2.66
CA PHE A 201 4.43 20.27 2.22
C PHE A 201 3.79 20.36 0.84
N PHE A 202 4.53 20.03 -0.21
CA PHE A 202 4.07 20.06 -1.61
C PHE A 202 4.35 18.78 -2.40
N ASP A 203 4.95 17.76 -1.78
CA ASP A 203 5.21 16.46 -2.40
C ASP A 203 4.44 15.33 -1.70
N VAL A 204 4.32 14.19 -2.36
CA VAL A 204 3.81 12.93 -1.78
C VAL A 204 4.77 11.77 -2.00
N PRO A 205 4.69 10.71 -1.19
CA PRO A 205 5.45 9.50 -1.41
C PRO A 205 4.99 8.78 -2.69
N GLN A 206 5.96 8.27 -3.43
CA GLN A 206 5.77 7.54 -4.68
C GLN A 206 6.39 6.15 -4.56
N LEU A 207 5.57 5.10 -4.57
CA LEU A 207 5.99 3.71 -4.58
C LEU A 207 6.07 3.21 -6.02
N PHE A 208 7.23 2.69 -6.40
CA PHE A 208 7.45 2.14 -7.74
C PHE A 208 8.32 0.89 -7.67
N SER A 209 8.34 0.11 -8.74
CA SER A 209 9.26 -1.02 -8.84
C SER A 209 9.79 -1.12 -10.25
N SER A 210 11.10 -1.04 -10.41
CA SER A 210 11.77 -1.12 -11.71
C SER A 210 12.95 -2.09 -11.62
N ASN A 211 13.08 -2.99 -12.60
CA ASN A 211 14.08 -4.07 -12.58
C ASN A 211 14.07 -4.86 -11.25
N ARG A 212 12.89 -5.06 -10.66
CA ARG A 212 12.66 -5.74 -9.38
C ARG A 212 13.32 -5.05 -8.17
N ILE A 213 13.68 -3.77 -8.30
CA ILE A 213 14.08 -2.89 -7.20
C ILE A 213 12.85 -2.11 -6.77
N LEU A 214 12.43 -2.29 -5.51
CA LEU A 214 11.33 -1.54 -4.92
C LEU A 214 11.82 -0.14 -4.53
N GLY A 215 11.22 0.90 -5.10
CA GLY A 215 11.58 2.28 -4.88
C GLY A 215 10.54 3.04 -4.06
N LEU A 216 11.03 3.92 -3.19
CA LEU A 216 10.26 4.93 -2.47
C LEU A 216 10.81 6.31 -2.81
N GLY A 217 10.15 7.00 -3.73
CA GLY A 217 10.46 8.34 -4.18
C GLY A 217 9.47 9.38 -3.67
N ILE A 218 9.60 10.59 -4.18
CA ILE A 218 8.67 11.70 -3.95
C ILE A 218 8.24 12.30 -5.29
N GLY A 219 7.05 12.89 -5.34
CA GLY A 219 6.62 13.69 -6.45
C GLY A 219 5.63 14.77 -6.03
N ASN A 220 5.66 15.88 -6.76
CA ASN A 220 4.86 17.07 -6.48
C ASN A 220 3.36 16.83 -6.65
N VAL A 221 2.57 17.34 -5.71
CA VAL A 221 1.12 17.14 -5.65
C VAL A 221 0.38 17.72 -6.87
N ASP A 222 0.95 18.73 -7.52
CA ASP A 222 0.39 19.44 -8.68
C ASP A 222 0.99 18.99 -10.01
N GLN A 223 1.92 18.03 -9.98
CA GLN A 223 2.48 17.43 -11.20
C GLN A 223 1.86 16.06 -11.46
N ASN A 224 1.73 15.74 -12.75
CA ASN A 224 1.38 14.40 -13.20
C ASN A 224 2.65 13.67 -13.64
N TYR A 225 2.94 12.53 -13.03
CA TYR A 225 4.11 11.71 -13.34
C TYR A 225 3.68 10.52 -14.19
N PRO A 226 4.15 10.39 -15.45
CA PRO A 226 3.75 9.29 -16.33
C PRO A 226 4.02 7.92 -15.69
N GLY A 227 3.02 7.04 -15.76
CA GLY A 227 3.09 5.68 -15.21
C GLY A 227 2.75 5.58 -13.72
N PHE A 228 2.51 6.70 -13.03
CA PHE A 228 1.94 6.71 -11.68
C PHE A 228 0.43 6.83 -11.73
N GLY A 229 -0.25 6.01 -10.93
CA GLY A 229 -1.64 6.13 -10.57
C GLY A 229 -1.77 6.50 -9.10
N ILE A 230 -2.95 6.98 -8.72
CA ILE A 230 -3.25 7.37 -7.35
C ILE A 230 -4.20 6.32 -6.75
N PRO A 231 -3.70 5.36 -5.96
CA PRO A 231 -4.57 4.37 -5.33
C PRO A 231 -5.45 5.02 -4.26
N THR A 232 -6.69 4.53 -4.16
CA THR A 232 -7.70 5.05 -3.23
C THR A 232 -8.34 3.92 -2.44
N LEU A 233 -8.89 4.29 -1.30
CA LEU A 233 -9.45 3.39 -0.31
C LEU A 233 -10.86 3.82 0.08
N ARG A 234 -11.65 2.84 0.50
CA ARG A 234 -12.82 3.03 1.35
C ARG A 234 -12.62 2.16 2.59
N LEU A 235 -12.45 2.83 3.73
CA LEU A 235 -12.37 2.22 5.06
C LEU A 235 -13.74 1.65 5.45
#